data_AF-A0A926NGA1-F1
#
_entry.id   AF-A0A926NGA1-F1
#
_cell.length_a   1.000
_cell.length_b   1.000
_cell.length_c   1.000
_cell.angle_alpha   90.00
_cell.angle_beta   90.00
_cell.angle_gamma   90.00
#
_symmetry.space_group_name_H-M   'P 1'
#
loop_
_entity.id
_entity.type
_entity.pdbx_description
1 polymer ?
#
loop_
_entity_poly.entity_id
_entity_poly.type
_entity_poly.pdbx_seq_one_letter_code
_entity_poly.pdbx_strand_id
1 'polypeptide(L)' 'MGMALMCTVTVNGTVSGVPIVDLQVSVPTSRTGLISPTIPLGGVLGDVVLVNIPCPTVEDIQVQIGTLASLTVRVTETMR' A
#
# COMPACT_ATOMS: atom_id res chain seq x y z
N MET A 1 -3.88 -26.09 11.52
CA MET A 1 -2.82 -25.29 10.87
C MET A 1 -3.47 -23.99 10.44
N GLY A 2 -3.21 -22.88 11.13
CA GLY A 2 -3.87 -21.60 10.85
C GLY A 2 -3.18 -20.92 9.68
N MET A 3 -3.90 -20.70 8.58
CA MET A 3 -3.39 -19.88 7.48
C MET A 3 -3.26 -18.44 7.99
N ALA A 4 -2.08 -17.85 7.86
CA ALA A 4 -1.90 -16.44 8.16
C ALA A 4 -2.49 -15.65 6.99
N LEU A 5 -3.52 -14.85 7.27
CA LEU A 5 -4.08 -13.93 6.28
C LEU A 5 -2.99 -12.88 5.93
N MET A 6 -2.47 -12.93 4.71
CA MET A 6 -1.55 -11.93 4.19
C MET A 6 -2.31 -10.94 3.33
N CYS A 7 -1.78 -9.72 3.23
CA CYS A 7 -2.32 -8.71 2.34
C CYS A 7 -1.24 -8.17 1.44
N THR A 8 -1.57 -8.06 0.17
CA THR A 8 -0.72 -7.44 -0.83
C THR A 8 -1.20 -6.02 -1.07
N VAL A 9 -0.28 -5.09 -0.88
CA VAL A 9 -0.49 -3.66 -1.08
C VAL A 9 0.19 -3.30 -2.39
N THR A 10 -0.61 -3.05 -3.41
CA THR A 10 -0.14 -2.61 -4.73
C THR A 10 -0.24 -1.09 -4.80
N VAL A 11 0.85 -0.43 -5.16
CA VAL A 11 0.94 1.02 -5.26
C VAL A 11 1.36 1.40 -6.66
N ASN A 12 0.50 2.15 -7.34
CA ASN A 12 0.72 2.64 -8.70
C ASN A 12 0.56 4.14 -8.71
N GLY A 13 1.41 4.87 -9.42
CA GLY A 13 1.28 6.32 -9.46
C GLY A 13 2.46 7.04 -10.11
N THR A 14 2.58 8.33 -9.80
CA THR A 14 3.71 9.16 -10.22
C THR A 14 4.26 9.93 -9.02
N VAL A 15 5.59 10.02 -8.94
CA VAL A 15 6.35 10.80 -7.94
C VAL A 15 7.32 11.70 -8.67
N SER A 16 7.17 13.00 -8.50
CA SER A 16 7.95 14.05 -9.16
C SER A 16 7.98 13.89 -10.69
N GLY A 17 6.87 13.43 -11.29
CA GLY A 17 6.77 13.13 -12.72
C GLY A 17 7.37 11.78 -13.16
N VAL A 18 7.95 11.02 -12.22
CA VAL A 18 8.45 9.66 -12.48
C VAL A 18 7.35 8.65 -12.17
N PRO A 19 6.94 7.78 -13.11
CA PRO A 19 5.97 6.73 -12.82
C PRO A 19 6.57 5.68 -11.89
N ILE A 20 5.82 5.32 -10.85
CA ILE A 20 6.07 4.15 -10.02
C ILE A 20 5.14 3.05 -10.53
N VAL A 21 5.75 1.97 -11.02
CA VAL A 21 5.02 0.85 -11.60
C VAL A 21 5.04 -0.30 -10.60
N ASP A 22 3.84 -0.73 -10.20
CA ASP A 22 3.59 -1.99 -9.48
C ASP A 22 4.49 -2.22 -8.26
N LEU A 23 4.58 -1.22 -7.38
CA LEU A 23 5.23 -1.44 -6.09
C LEU A 23 4.31 -2.31 -5.24
N GLN A 24 4.68 -3.56 -5.04
CA GLN A 24 3.90 -4.52 -4.27
C GLN A 24 4.58 -4.83 -2.95
N VAL A 25 3.86 -4.63 -1.85
CA VAL A 25 4.34 -4.92 -0.50
C VAL A 25 3.37 -5.92 0.15
N SER A 26 3.88 -7.07 0.58
CA SER A 26 3.08 -8.05 1.32
C SER A 26 3.28 -7.86 2.82
N VAL A 27 2.17 -7.72 3.55
CA VAL A 27 2.17 -7.53 5.01
C VAL A 27 1.20 -8.50 5.69
N PRO A 28 1.55 -9.05 6.86
CA PRO A 28 0.63 -9.88 7.63
C PRO A 28 -0.51 -9.03 8.19
N THR A 29 -1.73 -9.56 8.15
CA THR A 29 -2.87 -8.91 8.80
C THR A 29 -2.81 -9.07 10.31
N SER A 30 -3.23 -8.01 11.01
CA SER A 30 -3.52 -8.11 12.44
C SER A 30 -4.79 -8.90 12.67
N ARG A 31 -5.01 -9.39 13.90
CA ARG A 31 -6.24 -10.10 14.29
C ARG A 31 -7.53 -9.27 14.12
N THR A 32 -7.40 -7.97 13.89
CA THR A 32 -8.47 -7.02 13.63
C THR A 32 -8.76 -6.81 12.14
N GLY A 33 -8.02 -7.44 11.22
CA GLY A 33 -8.14 -7.22 9.77
C GLY A 33 -7.49 -5.91 9.28
N LEU A 34 -6.67 -5.27 10.13
CA LEU A 34 -5.97 -4.03 9.80
C LEU A 34 -4.49 -4.30 9.51
N ILE A 35 -3.94 -3.54 8.57
CA ILE A 35 -2.54 -3.55 8.18
C ILE A 35 -1.92 -2.16 8.29
N SER A 36 -0.61 -2.10 8.50
CA SER A 36 0.16 -0.85 8.46
C SER A 36 1.39 -1.01 7.56
N PRO A 37 1.20 -0.98 6.23
CA PRO A 37 2.29 -1.16 5.29
C PRO A 37 3.14 0.11 5.15
N THR A 38 4.44 -0.10 5.01
CA THR A 38 5.40 0.94 4.63
C THR A 38 5.69 0.83 3.14
N ILE A 39 5.42 1.90 2.40
CA ILE A 39 5.60 2.02 0.96
C ILE A 39 6.86 2.85 0.72
N PRO A 40 7.98 2.25 0.28
CA PRO A 40 9.15 3.01 -0.09
C PRO A 40 8.91 3.72 -1.42
N LEU A 41 8.61 5.02 -1.39
CA LEU A 41 8.42 5.82 -2.62
C LEU A 41 9.74 6.28 -3.23
N GLY A 42 10.87 6.04 -2.54
CA GLY A 42 12.22 6.29 -3.02
C GLY A 42 12.60 7.78 -3.06
N GLY A 43 13.88 8.05 -2.76
CA GLY A 43 14.65 9.26 -3.09
C GLY A 43 14.15 10.62 -2.59
N VAL A 44 12.97 11.05 -3.04
CA VAL A 44 12.48 12.43 -2.92
C VAL A 44 11.36 12.58 -1.88
N LEU A 45 10.48 11.58 -1.75
CA LEU A 45 9.36 11.61 -0.80
C LEU A 45 9.55 10.73 0.43
N GLY A 46 10.62 9.93 0.47
CA GLY A 46 10.87 8.98 1.55
C GLY A 46 9.90 7.81 1.54
N ASP A 47 9.72 7.19 2.71
CA ASP A 47 8.80 6.08 2.90
C ASP A 47 7.44 6.59 3.38
N VAL A 48 6.36 6.16 2.73
CA VAL A 48 4.98 6.44 3.16
C VAL A 48 4.48 5.29 4.01
N VAL A 49 4.16 5.59 5.26
CA VAL A 49 3.55 4.63 6.18
C VAL A 49 2.04 4.82 6.16
N LEU A 50 1.32 3.80 5.73
CA LEU A 50 -0.12 3.75 5.89
C LEU A 50 -0.44 3.09 7.24
N VAL A 51 -1.38 3.64 7.99
CA VAL A 51 -1.70 3.18 9.35
C VAL A 51 -3.17 2.78 9.42
N ASN A 52 -3.45 1.64 10.03
CA ASN A 52 -4.82 1.12 10.22
C ASN A 52 -5.63 1.00 8.93
N ILE A 53 -5.00 0.54 7.84
CA ILE A 53 -5.72 0.30 6.58
C ILE A 53 -6.46 -1.04 6.65
N PRO A 54 -7.77 -1.08 6.30
CA PRO A 54 -8.51 -2.32 6.23
C PRO A 54 -7.99 -3.21 5.09
N CYS A 55 -7.93 -4.52 5.34
CA CYS A 55 -7.67 -5.48 4.28
C CYS A 55 -8.82 -6.50 4.17
N PRO A 56 -9.35 -6.75 2.95
CA PRO A 56 -9.03 -6.07 1.70
C PRO A 56 -9.66 -4.67 1.67
N THR A 57 -9.07 -3.75 0.91
CA THR A 57 -9.72 -2.44 0.66
C THR A 57 -10.84 -2.63 -0.35
N VAL A 58 -12.01 -2.05 -0.07
CA VAL A 58 -13.16 -2.07 -1.00
C VAL A 58 -12.92 -1.15 -2.20
N GLU A 59 -12.22 -0.03 -1.98
CA GLU A 59 -11.93 1.01 -2.97
C GLU A 59 -10.44 1.35 -2.97
N ASP A 60 -9.95 1.85 -4.11
CA ASP A 60 -8.57 2.29 -4.25
C ASP A 60 -8.33 3.57 -3.43
N ILE A 61 -7.31 3.57 -2.60
CA ILE A 61 -6.93 4.72 -1.78
C ILE A 61 -6.07 5.63 -2.64
N GLN A 62 -6.60 6.80 -3.00
CA GLN A 62 -5.84 7.83 -3.69
C GLN A 62 -5.11 8.71 -2.68
N VAL A 63 -3.79 8.75 -2.77
CA VAL A 63 -2.93 9.60 -1.95
C VAL A 63 -2.28 10.64 -2.86
N GLN A 64 -2.66 11.89 -2.67
CA GLN A 64 -2.06 13.02 -3.39
C GLN A 64 -1.21 13.85 -2.43
N ILE A 65 0.09 13.95 -2.73
CA ILE A 65 1.07 14.71 -1.96
C ILE A 65 1.35 16.01 -2.73
N GLY A 66 0.50 17.01 -2.51
CA GLY A 66 0.56 18.29 -3.21
C GLY A 66 0.57 18.12 -4.74
N THR A 67 1.47 18.84 -5.42
CA THR A 67 1.74 18.69 -6.86
C THR A 67 2.87 17.70 -7.16
N LEU A 68 3.46 17.09 -6.13
CA LEU A 68 4.67 16.29 -6.25
C LEU A 68 4.36 14.82 -6.49
N ALA A 69 3.29 14.26 -5.93
CA ALA A 69 2.93 12.86 -6.19
C ALA A 69 1.44 12.60 -6.19
N SER A 70 1.05 11.62 -7.02
CA SER A 70 -0.29 11.04 -7.06
C SER A 70 -0.12 9.53 -7.05
N LEU A 71 -0.61 8.89 -5.99
CA LEU A 71 -0.48 7.47 -5.74
C LEU A 71 -1.87 6.86 -5.63
N THR A 72 -2.03 5.68 -6.18
CA THR A 72 -3.21 4.84 -6.05
C THR A 72 -2.76 3.58 -5.35
N VAL A 73 -3.28 3.36 -4.15
CA VAL A 73 -2.97 2.20 -3.31
C VAL A 73 -4.17 1.25 -3.31
N ARG A 74 -3.92 0.01 -3.69
CA ARG A 74 -4.90 -1.09 -3.64
C ARG A 74 -4.40 -2.16 -2.68
N VAL A 75 -5.25 -2.58 -1.75
CA VAL A 75 -4.95 -3.67 -0.82
C VAL A 75 -5.83 -4.86 -1.11
N THR A 76 -5.22 -6.00 -1.41
CA THR A 76 -5.91 -7.26 -1.65
C THR A 76 -5.49 -8.32 -0.64
N GLU A 77 -6.44 -9.13 -0.16
CA GLU A 77 -6.11 -10.31 0.65
C GLU A 77 -5.47 -11.37 -0.25
N THR A 78 -4.35 -11.91 0.21
CA THR A 78 -3.69 -13.06 -0.40
C THR A 78 -3.61 -14.18 0.64
N MET A 79 -4.29 -15.30 0.35
CA MET A 79 -4.15 -16.53 1.13
C MET A 79 -2.89 -17.25 0.65
N ARG A 80 -1.88 -17.42 1.51
CA ARG A 80 -0.66 -18.15 1.20
C ARG A 80 -0.34 -19.19 2.26
#